data_AF-A0A285T4Q0-F1
#
_entry.id   AF-A0A285T4Q0-F1
#
_cell.length_a   1.000
_cell.length_b   1.000
_cell.length_c   1.000
_cell.angle_alpha   90.00
_cell.angle_beta   90.00
_cell.angle_gamma   90.00
#
_symmetry.space_group_name_H-M   'P 1'
#
loop_
_entity.id
_entity.type
_entity.pdbx_description
1 polymer ?
#
loop_
_entity_poly.entity_id
_entity_poly.type
_entity_poly.pdbx_seq_one_letter_code
_entity_poly.pdbx_strand_id
1 'polypeptide(L)'
;MWNTAARSQTEIREAESGEAPFPLQAALEEIGRAARDIAFAETADVIALGRIRLLRDMINACHDEAERAEDLHVTLELVAAIDGLSAELASFEDTLPLERAFRADQRDQALERIAAAQAGLRAFIANASQRADLFEPMLSRAEAVELAVTALARSPEDIATAARAEAEARFAENPLPLAKASGYTLSQPEGWTAWLAARIAERAGRAFPEI
;
A
#
# COMPACT_ATOMS: atom_id res chain seq x y z
N MET A 1 -24.01 37.13 36.67
CA MET A 1 -24.85 36.10 36.02
C MET A 1 -24.68 36.15 34.50
N TRP A 2 -23.43 36.07 34.02
CA TRP A 2 -23.04 36.18 32.60
C TRP A 2 -21.79 35.30 32.44
N ASN A 3 -21.93 34.02 32.11
CA ASN A 3 -20.82 33.21 31.56
C ASN A 3 -21.23 31.78 31.15
N THR A 4 -22.40 31.61 30.54
CA THR A 4 -22.82 30.28 30.04
C THR A 4 -22.97 30.26 28.52
N ALA A 5 -23.41 31.38 27.91
CA ALA A 5 -23.60 31.47 26.45
C ALA A 5 -22.29 31.62 25.65
N ALA A 6 -21.21 32.14 26.26
CA ALA A 6 -19.93 32.32 25.57
C ALA A 6 -19.13 31.00 25.49
N ARG A 7 -19.27 30.08 26.45
CA ARG A 7 -18.64 28.76 26.39
C ARG A 7 -19.29 27.86 25.34
N SER A 8 -20.62 27.91 25.22
CA SER A 8 -21.34 27.11 24.24
C SER A 8 -21.02 27.49 22.78
N GLN A 9 -20.77 28.78 22.49
CA GLN A 9 -20.45 29.19 21.11
C GLN A 9 -19.01 28.84 20.69
N THR A 10 -18.08 28.76 21.63
CA THR A 10 -16.70 28.31 21.36
C THR A 10 -16.63 26.80 21.16
N GLU A 11 -17.34 26.02 21.99
CA GLU A 11 -17.41 24.55 21.88
C GLU A 11 -18.18 24.11 20.62
N ILE A 12 -19.20 24.86 20.17
CA ILE A 12 -19.93 24.57 18.93
C ILE A 12 -19.10 24.93 17.69
N ARG A 13 -18.25 25.97 17.74
CA ARG A 13 -17.34 26.32 16.63
C ARG A 13 -16.18 25.33 16.47
N GLU A 14 -15.69 24.75 17.55
CA GLU A 14 -14.66 23.70 17.50
C GLU A 14 -15.21 22.37 16.94
N ALA A 15 -16.51 22.09 17.14
CA ALA A 15 -17.17 20.93 16.53
C ALA A 15 -17.46 21.11 15.02
N GLU A 16 -17.59 22.36 14.54
CA GLU A 16 -17.84 22.67 13.12
C GLU A 16 -16.57 22.71 12.26
N SER A 17 -15.36 22.69 12.83
CA SER A 17 -14.13 22.67 12.03
C SER A 17 -13.80 21.28 11.46
N GLY A 18 -14.45 20.21 11.94
CA GLY A 18 -14.19 18.84 11.47
C GLY A 18 -12.72 18.41 11.57
N GLU A 19 -11.89 19.15 12.31
CA GLU A 19 -10.47 18.86 12.44
C GLU A 19 -10.31 17.60 13.27
N ALA A 20 -9.77 16.55 12.65
CA ALA A 20 -9.42 15.32 13.34
C ALA A 20 -8.57 15.69 14.57
N PRO A 21 -8.87 15.14 15.76
CA PRO A 21 -8.22 15.55 17.01
C PRO A 21 -6.71 15.26 17.02
N PHE A 22 -6.16 14.59 15.99
CA PHE A 22 -4.75 14.25 15.81
C PHE A 22 -4.36 14.35 14.31
N PRO A 23 -4.20 15.55 13.71
CA PRO A 23 -4.11 15.71 12.25
C PRO A 23 -2.85 15.07 11.64
N LEU A 24 -1.73 15.10 12.35
CA LEU A 24 -0.49 14.46 11.90
C LEU A 24 -0.60 12.92 11.96
N GLN A 25 -1.13 12.35 13.04
CA GLN A 25 -1.36 10.91 13.15
C GLN A 25 -2.35 10.43 12.08
N ALA A 26 -3.47 11.13 11.91
CA ALA A 26 -4.47 10.82 10.91
C ALA A 26 -3.85 10.80 9.49
N ALA A 27 -3.01 11.79 9.15
CA ALA A 27 -2.33 11.82 7.87
C ALA A 27 -1.36 10.64 7.67
N LEU A 28 -0.58 10.26 8.69
CA LEU A 28 0.34 9.12 8.60
C LEU A 28 -0.39 7.78 8.50
N GLU A 29 -1.46 7.59 9.29
CA GLU A 29 -2.32 6.42 9.19
C GLU A 29 -2.98 6.33 7.83
N GLU A 30 -3.39 7.47 7.28
CA GLU A 30 -4.04 7.54 5.98
C GLU A 30 -3.09 7.18 4.84
N ILE A 31 -1.85 7.69 4.86
CA ILE A 31 -0.80 7.28 3.93
C ILE A 31 -0.58 5.76 4.03
N GLY A 32 -0.50 5.21 5.25
CA GLY A 32 -0.33 3.77 5.45
C GLY A 32 -1.51 2.93 4.97
N ARG A 33 -2.75 3.38 5.17
CA ARG A 33 -3.96 2.72 4.67
C ARG A 33 -3.98 2.73 3.14
N ALA A 34 -3.82 3.90 2.53
CA ALA A 34 -3.84 4.06 1.08
C ALA A 34 -2.69 3.31 0.39
N ALA A 35 -1.49 3.26 0.99
CA ALA A 35 -0.39 2.48 0.46
C ALA A 35 -0.68 0.96 0.45
N ARG A 36 -1.39 0.45 1.47
CA ARG A 36 -1.87 -0.94 1.46
C ARG A 36 -2.93 -1.17 0.39
N ASP A 37 -3.86 -0.24 0.20
CA ASP A 37 -4.87 -0.33 -0.86
C ASP A 37 -4.21 -0.43 -2.25
N ILE A 38 -3.17 0.37 -2.49
CA ILE A 38 -2.32 0.26 -3.70
C ILE A 38 -1.68 -1.12 -3.81
N ALA A 39 -1.06 -1.62 -2.72
CA ALA A 39 -0.43 -2.94 -2.73
C ALA A 39 -1.41 -4.07 -3.05
N PHE A 40 -2.65 -4.00 -2.54
CA PHE A 40 -3.71 -4.94 -2.91
C PHE A 40 -4.11 -4.81 -4.39
N ALA A 41 -4.30 -3.59 -4.90
CA ALA A 41 -4.66 -3.36 -6.28
C ALA A 41 -3.59 -3.88 -7.26
N GLU A 42 -2.32 -3.56 -7.00
CA GLU A 42 -1.19 -4.01 -7.83
C GLU A 42 -0.99 -5.53 -7.77
N THR A 43 -1.13 -6.12 -6.59
CA THR A 43 -1.05 -7.59 -6.42
C THR A 43 -2.17 -8.29 -7.19
N ALA A 44 -3.39 -7.76 -7.13
CA ALA A 44 -4.52 -8.30 -7.88
C ALA A 44 -4.31 -8.23 -9.40
N ASP A 45 -3.78 -7.11 -9.93
CA ASP A 45 -3.49 -6.98 -11.37
C ASP A 45 -2.38 -7.96 -11.81
N VAL A 46 -1.32 -8.10 -11.01
CA VAL A 46 -0.24 -9.06 -11.28
C VAL A 46 -0.77 -10.51 -11.30
N ILE A 47 -1.60 -10.90 -10.33
CA ILE A 47 -2.20 -12.24 -10.28
C ILE A 47 -3.13 -12.47 -11.48
N ALA A 48 -3.94 -11.48 -11.86
CA ALA A 48 -4.87 -11.59 -12.99
C ALA A 48 -4.15 -11.75 -14.34
N LEU A 49 -3.02 -11.06 -14.54
CA LEU A 49 -2.18 -11.27 -15.72
C LEU A 49 -1.42 -12.60 -15.63
N GLY A 50 -0.97 -12.96 -14.43
CA GLY A 50 -0.27 -14.19 -14.13
C GLY A 50 -1.08 -15.44 -14.44
N ARG A 51 -2.35 -15.51 -14.01
CA ARG A 51 -3.23 -16.66 -14.29
C ARG A 51 -3.41 -16.91 -15.79
N ILE A 52 -3.56 -15.85 -16.59
CA ILE A 52 -3.73 -15.94 -18.05
C ILE A 52 -2.44 -16.46 -18.69
N ARG A 53 -1.29 -15.94 -18.25
CA ARG A 53 0.00 -16.43 -18.72
C ARG A 53 0.19 -17.91 -18.40
N LEU A 54 -0.09 -18.33 -17.17
CA LEU A 54 0.03 -19.73 -16.74
C LEU A 54 -0.88 -20.65 -17.55
N LEU A 55 -2.13 -20.27 -17.79
CA LEU A 55 -3.05 -21.07 -18.62
C LEU A 55 -2.54 -21.22 -20.05
N ARG A 56 -2.02 -20.15 -20.66
CA ARG A 56 -1.41 -20.20 -21.99
C ARG A 56 -0.18 -21.12 -22.01
N ASP A 57 0.67 -21.03 -21.00
CA ASP A 57 1.86 -21.88 -20.88
C ASP A 57 1.45 -23.37 -20.70
N MET A 58 0.41 -23.65 -19.92
CA MET A 58 -0.14 -25.01 -19.76
C MET A 58 -0.75 -25.55 -21.06
N ILE A 59 -1.55 -24.75 -21.77
CA ILE A 59 -2.12 -25.13 -23.07
C ILE A 59 -1.01 -25.48 -24.07
N ASN A 60 0.03 -24.65 -24.15
CA ASN A 60 1.19 -24.90 -25.00
C ASN A 60 1.92 -26.20 -24.59
N ALA A 61 2.12 -26.43 -23.30
CA ALA A 61 2.73 -27.66 -22.81
C ALA A 61 1.90 -28.91 -23.17
N CYS A 62 0.58 -28.83 -23.10
CA CYS A 62 -0.30 -29.91 -23.53
C CYS A 62 -0.23 -30.16 -25.04
N HIS A 63 -0.16 -29.10 -25.85
CA HIS A 63 0.04 -29.23 -27.30
C HIS A 63 1.36 -29.93 -27.62
N ASP A 64 2.44 -29.44 -27.02
CA ASP A 64 3.80 -29.98 -27.17
C ASP A 64 3.87 -31.47 -26.78
N GLU A 65 3.18 -31.87 -25.71
CA GLU A 65 3.14 -33.26 -25.26
C GLU A 65 2.26 -34.12 -26.18
N ALA A 66 1.12 -33.60 -26.64
CA ALA A 66 0.21 -34.31 -27.54
C ALA A 66 0.86 -34.62 -28.90
N GLU A 67 1.73 -33.73 -29.40
CA GLU A 67 2.51 -33.94 -30.63
C GLU A 67 3.57 -35.04 -30.49
N ARG A 68 4.07 -35.28 -29.28
CA ARG A 68 5.11 -36.28 -28.98
C ARG A 68 4.54 -37.61 -28.52
N ALA A 69 3.27 -37.63 -28.10
CA ALA A 69 2.61 -38.83 -27.59
C ALA A 69 2.41 -39.88 -28.70
N GLU A 70 2.89 -41.09 -28.47
CA GLU A 70 2.66 -42.24 -29.36
C GLU A 70 1.34 -42.97 -29.06
N ASP A 71 0.81 -42.78 -27.84
CA ASP A 71 -0.44 -43.39 -27.38
C ASP A 71 -1.64 -42.48 -27.66
N LEU A 72 -2.56 -42.97 -28.51
CA LEU A 72 -3.80 -42.27 -28.87
C LEU A 72 -4.65 -41.92 -27.64
N HIS A 73 -4.68 -42.75 -26.60
CA HIS A 73 -5.44 -42.46 -25.39
C HIS A 73 -4.89 -41.23 -24.68
N VAL A 74 -3.56 -41.14 -24.54
CA VAL A 74 -2.87 -39.99 -23.94
C VAL A 74 -3.11 -38.72 -24.77
N THR A 75 -3.02 -38.82 -26.10
CA THR A 75 -3.34 -37.69 -26.99
C THR A 75 -4.76 -37.18 -26.78
N LEU A 76 -5.75 -38.08 -26.66
CA LEU A 76 -7.15 -37.70 -26.44
C LEU A 76 -7.37 -37.03 -25.08
N GLU A 77 -6.69 -37.49 -24.02
CA GLU A 77 -6.76 -36.84 -22.71
C GLU A 77 -6.14 -35.44 -22.73
N LEU A 78 -5.00 -35.27 -23.41
CA LEU A 78 -4.36 -33.97 -23.57
C LEU A 78 -5.21 -32.99 -24.38
N VAL A 79 -5.87 -33.44 -25.44
CA VAL A 79 -6.83 -32.63 -26.21
C VAL A 79 -8.00 -32.19 -25.33
N ALA A 80 -8.58 -33.10 -24.54
CA ALA A 80 -9.65 -32.75 -23.62
C ALA A 80 -9.19 -31.74 -22.54
N ALA A 81 -7.95 -31.86 -22.06
CA ALA A 81 -7.35 -30.89 -21.14
C ALA A 81 -7.17 -29.51 -21.80
N ILE A 82 -6.70 -29.46 -23.05
CA ILE A 82 -6.57 -28.22 -23.83
C ILE A 82 -7.92 -27.52 -23.96
N ASP A 83 -8.99 -28.26 -24.29
CA ASP A 83 -10.34 -27.70 -24.41
C ASP A 83 -10.80 -27.07 -23.09
N GLY A 84 -10.59 -27.78 -21.97
CA GLY A 84 -10.92 -27.28 -20.63
C GLY A 84 -10.15 -26.03 -20.26
N LEU A 85 -8.82 -26.04 -20.43
CA LEU A 85 -7.95 -24.91 -20.16
C LEU A 85 -8.26 -23.70 -21.06
N SER A 86 -8.61 -23.94 -22.33
CA SER A 86 -8.96 -22.89 -23.29
C SER A 86 -10.29 -22.22 -22.93
N ALA A 87 -11.28 -22.99 -22.46
CA ALA A 87 -12.53 -22.42 -21.96
C ALA A 87 -12.31 -21.54 -20.72
N GLU A 88 -11.46 -22.00 -19.79
CA GLU A 88 -11.08 -21.21 -18.61
C GLU A 88 -10.29 -19.95 -18.98
N LEU A 89 -9.34 -20.06 -19.92
CA LEU A 89 -8.58 -18.93 -20.45
C LEU A 89 -9.51 -17.87 -21.06
N ALA A 90 -10.43 -18.28 -21.93
CA ALA A 90 -11.40 -17.38 -22.55
C ALA A 90 -12.25 -16.67 -21.49
N SER A 91 -12.72 -17.40 -20.47
CA SER A 91 -13.49 -16.80 -19.38
C SER A 91 -12.69 -15.73 -18.62
N PHE A 92 -11.40 -15.94 -18.37
CA PHE A 92 -10.57 -14.95 -17.68
C PHE A 92 -10.16 -13.77 -18.57
N GLU A 93 -9.95 -14.01 -19.85
CA GLU A 93 -9.67 -12.95 -20.83
C GLU A 93 -10.88 -12.04 -21.03
N ASP A 94 -12.09 -12.59 -21.00
CA ASP A 94 -13.33 -11.83 -21.09
C ASP A 94 -13.54 -10.90 -19.88
N THR A 95 -13.18 -11.34 -18.67
CA THR A 95 -13.35 -10.52 -17.45
C THR A 95 -12.17 -9.59 -17.17
N LEU A 96 -10.99 -9.87 -17.73
CA LEU A 96 -9.76 -9.13 -17.45
C LEU A 96 -9.90 -7.61 -17.65
N PRO A 97 -10.46 -7.07 -18.75
CA PRO A 97 -10.54 -5.62 -18.94
C PRO A 97 -11.29 -4.91 -17.81
N LEU A 98 -12.38 -5.51 -17.33
CA LEU A 98 -13.18 -4.96 -16.23
C LEU A 98 -12.44 -5.07 -14.90
N GLU A 99 -11.83 -6.21 -14.61
CA GLU A 99 -11.01 -6.40 -13.40
C GLU A 99 -9.89 -5.35 -13.34
N ARG A 100 -9.19 -5.13 -14.45
CA ARG A 100 -8.08 -4.16 -14.53
C ARG A 100 -8.54 -2.72 -14.38
N ALA A 101 -9.66 -2.35 -15.02
CA ALA A 101 -10.24 -1.01 -14.86
C ALA A 101 -10.60 -0.75 -13.39
N PHE A 102 -11.26 -1.72 -12.73
CA PHE A 102 -11.61 -1.61 -11.32
C PHE A 102 -10.38 -1.46 -10.41
N ARG A 103 -9.29 -2.20 -10.66
CA ARG A 103 -8.04 -2.05 -9.88
C ARG A 103 -7.34 -0.72 -10.16
N ALA A 104 -7.40 -0.22 -11.39
CA ALA A 104 -6.87 1.10 -11.73
C ALA A 104 -7.62 2.20 -10.97
N ASP A 105 -8.96 2.16 -10.92
CA ASP A 105 -9.76 3.12 -10.16
C ASP A 105 -9.42 3.10 -8.66
N GLN A 106 -9.26 1.90 -8.07
CA GLN A 106 -8.85 1.74 -6.67
C GLN A 106 -7.47 2.33 -6.39
N ARG A 107 -6.51 2.08 -7.28
CA ARG A 107 -5.16 2.64 -7.18
C ARG A 107 -5.20 4.15 -7.28
N ASP A 108 -5.92 4.70 -8.25
CA ASP A 108 -5.99 6.14 -8.49
C ASP A 108 -6.64 6.87 -7.29
N GLN A 109 -7.71 6.31 -6.72
CA GLN A 109 -8.31 6.82 -5.48
C GLN A 109 -7.32 6.78 -4.29
N ALA A 110 -6.53 5.72 -4.16
CA ALA A 110 -5.54 5.62 -3.11
C ALA A 110 -4.38 6.62 -3.31
N LEU A 111 -3.95 6.86 -4.55
CA LEU A 111 -2.95 7.88 -4.88
C LEU A 111 -3.42 9.28 -4.48
N GLU A 112 -4.68 9.63 -4.76
CA GLU A 112 -5.29 10.89 -4.34
C GLU A 112 -5.29 11.06 -2.82
N ARG A 113 -5.63 9.99 -2.08
CA ARG A 113 -5.63 9.99 -0.61
C ARG A 113 -4.22 10.20 -0.05
N ILE A 114 -3.20 9.56 -0.62
CA ILE A 114 -1.79 9.79 -0.23
C ILE A 114 -1.41 11.25 -0.51
N ALA A 115 -1.73 11.77 -1.70
CA ALA A 115 -1.38 13.14 -2.08
C ALA A 115 -2.02 14.18 -1.13
N ALA A 116 -3.30 13.98 -0.77
CA ALA A 116 -4.01 14.83 0.18
C ALA A 116 -3.40 14.76 1.59
N ALA A 117 -3.08 13.55 2.08
CA ALA A 117 -2.44 13.37 3.37
C ALA A 117 -1.03 14.00 3.41
N GLN A 118 -0.25 13.85 2.34
CA GLN A 118 1.06 14.50 2.20
C GLN A 118 0.94 16.03 2.14
N ALA A 119 -0.10 16.59 1.51
CA ALA A 119 -0.36 18.02 1.56
C ALA A 119 -0.62 18.49 3.00
N GLY A 120 -1.38 17.72 3.79
CA GLY A 120 -1.57 17.94 5.22
C GLY A 120 -0.26 17.93 6.02
N LEU A 121 0.63 16.97 5.75
CA LEU A 121 1.97 16.92 6.37
C LEU A 121 2.82 18.15 6.04
N ARG A 122 2.82 18.60 4.78
CA ARG A 122 3.53 19.82 4.36
C ARG A 122 2.98 21.06 5.07
N ALA A 123 1.67 21.17 5.20
CA ALA A 123 1.02 22.27 5.94
C ALA A 123 1.42 22.26 7.43
N PHE A 124 1.46 21.08 8.05
CA PHE A 124 1.94 20.92 9.43
C PHE A 124 3.40 21.39 9.60
N ILE A 125 4.30 20.99 8.70
CA ILE A 125 5.71 21.41 8.75
C ILE A 125 5.83 22.93 8.61
N ALA A 126 5.05 23.54 7.71
CA ALA A 126 5.06 24.98 7.47
C ALA A 126 4.51 25.79 8.66
N ASN A 127 3.54 25.24 9.40
CA ASN A 127 2.95 25.92 10.56
C ASN A 127 3.73 25.66 11.84
N ALA A 128 4.69 26.54 12.14
CA ALA A 128 5.54 26.36 13.32
C ALA A 128 4.83 26.52 14.68
N SER A 129 3.66 27.13 14.68
CA SER A 129 2.83 27.29 15.88
C SER A 129 1.89 26.10 16.13
N GLN A 130 1.74 25.21 15.14
CA GLN A 130 0.93 24.02 15.29
C GLN A 130 1.60 23.09 16.28
N ARG A 131 0.85 22.77 17.34
CA ARG A 131 1.34 21.92 18.41
C ARG A 131 1.36 20.45 17.96
N ALA A 132 2.40 19.73 18.36
CA ALA A 132 2.59 18.31 18.04
C ALA A 132 2.01 17.38 19.12
N ASP A 133 1.13 17.91 19.99
CA ASP A 133 0.70 17.32 21.28
C ASP A 133 -0.10 16.00 21.18
N LEU A 134 -0.06 15.35 20.03
CA LEU A 134 -1.11 14.47 19.53
C LEU A 134 -0.47 13.17 18.98
N PHE A 135 0.59 12.68 19.60
CA PHE A 135 1.14 11.33 19.39
C PHE A 135 1.24 10.62 20.74
N GLU A 136 0.81 9.36 20.80
CA GLU A 136 1.11 8.45 21.90
C GLU A 136 2.16 7.43 21.40
N PRO A 137 3.38 7.38 21.97
CA PRO A 137 3.91 8.26 23.01
C PRO A 137 4.23 9.66 22.47
N MET A 138 4.22 10.66 23.36
CA MET A 138 4.42 12.08 23.00
C MET A 138 5.75 12.28 22.26
N LEU A 139 5.65 12.59 20.96
CA LEU A 139 6.77 13.05 20.16
C LEU A 139 7.01 14.53 20.43
N SER A 140 8.28 14.91 20.54
CA SER A 140 8.64 16.34 20.44
C SER A 140 8.30 16.87 19.05
N ARG A 141 8.11 18.18 18.91
CA ARG A 141 7.85 18.78 17.59
C ARG A 141 8.96 18.50 16.57
N ALA A 142 10.23 18.45 17.02
CA ALA A 142 11.34 18.10 16.14
C ALA A 142 11.22 16.68 15.59
N GLU A 143 10.84 15.71 16.44
CA GLU A 143 10.63 14.31 16.02
C GLU A 143 9.39 14.16 15.14
N ALA A 144 8.32 14.90 15.42
CA ALA A 144 7.12 14.95 14.59
C ALA A 144 7.42 15.49 13.18
N VAL A 145 8.24 16.54 13.07
CA VAL A 145 8.70 17.08 11.78
C VAL A 145 9.58 16.06 11.06
N GLU A 146 10.48 15.39 11.76
CA GLU A 146 11.34 14.35 11.16
C GLU A 146 10.53 13.18 10.60
N LEU A 147 9.52 12.71 11.36
CA LEU A 147 8.59 11.69 10.89
C LEU A 147 7.81 12.15 9.66
N ALA A 148 7.29 13.38 9.67
CA ALA A 148 6.57 13.95 8.54
C ALA A 148 7.48 14.06 7.29
N VAL A 149 8.73 14.51 7.44
CA VAL A 149 9.72 14.56 6.36
C VAL A 149 10.03 13.17 5.82
N THR A 150 10.13 12.16 6.70
CA THR A 150 10.34 10.76 6.29
C THR A 150 9.15 10.24 5.48
N ALA A 151 7.92 10.52 5.91
CA ALA A 151 6.70 10.13 5.19
C ALA A 151 6.53 10.87 3.85
N LEU A 152 7.12 12.05 3.70
CA LEU A 152 7.15 12.85 2.47
C LEU A 152 8.29 12.46 1.51
N ALA A 153 9.23 11.60 1.94
CA ALA A 153 10.43 11.26 1.16
C ALA A 153 10.12 10.48 -0.12
N ARG A 154 8.94 9.84 -0.21
CA ARG A 154 8.49 9.08 -1.38
C ARG A 154 7.27 9.72 -1.99
N SER A 155 7.25 9.84 -3.31
CA SER A 155 6.05 10.27 -4.02
C SER A 155 4.97 9.16 -3.99
N PRO A 156 3.68 9.51 -4.17
CA PRO A 156 2.63 8.52 -4.39
C PRO A 156 2.97 7.53 -5.51
N GLU A 157 3.56 8.00 -6.60
CA GLU A 157 3.97 7.19 -7.75
C GLU A 157 5.10 6.22 -7.41
N ASP A 158 6.06 6.63 -6.58
CA ASP A 158 7.12 5.75 -6.09
C ASP A 158 6.55 4.63 -5.20
N ILE A 159 5.49 4.92 -4.44
CA ILE A 159 4.80 3.92 -3.61
C ILE A 159 4.13 2.88 -4.51
N ALA A 160 3.38 3.31 -5.53
CA ALA A 160 2.76 2.41 -6.50
C ALA A 160 3.77 1.57 -7.28
N THR A 161 4.87 2.19 -7.73
CA THR A 161 5.95 1.50 -8.46
C THR A 161 6.59 0.42 -7.60
N ALA A 162 6.85 0.69 -6.31
CA ALA A 162 7.41 -0.33 -5.43
C ALA A 162 6.40 -1.43 -5.11
N ALA A 163 5.12 -1.09 -4.90
CA ALA A 163 4.07 -2.07 -4.68
C ALA A 163 3.94 -3.04 -5.86
N ARG A 164 4.01 -2.53 -7.09
CA ARG A 164 4.08 -3.32 -8.32
C ARG A 164 5.28 -4.27 -8.32
N ALA A 165 6.47 -3.73 -8.10
CA ALA A 165 7.70 -4.53 -8.11
C ALA A 165 7.69 -5.63 -7.03
N GLU A 166 7.12 -5.34 -5.87
CA GLU A 166 6.95 -6.29 -4.77
C GLU A 166 5.95 -7.40 -5.13
N ALA A 167 4.84 -7.04 -5.77
CA ALA A 167 3.85 -8.00 -6.27
C ALA A 167 4.44 -8.93 -7.34
N GLU A 168 5.17 -8.37 -8.30
CA GLU A 168 5.85 -9.13 -9.35
C GLU A 168 6.93 -10.08 -8.77
N ALA A 169 7.71 -9.61 -7.80
CA ALA A 169 8.69 -10.44 -7.12
C ALA A 169 8.01 -11.61 -6.39
N ARG A 170 6.93 -11.37 -5.64
CA ARG A 170 6.18 -12.44 -4.97
C ARG A 170 5.58 -13.44 -5.94
N PHE A 171 4.97 -12.96 -7.01
CA PHE A 171 4.36 -13.83 -8.02
C PHE A 171 5.40 -14.73 -8.70
N ALA A 172 6.62 -14.22 -8.90
CA ALA A 172 7.73 -14.98 -9.47
C ALA A 172 8.56 -15.76 -8.44
N GLU A 173 8.15 -15.79 -7.16
CA GLU A 173 8.91 -16.37 -6.03
C GLU A 173 10.35 -15.83 -5.90
N ASN A 174 10.56 -14.60 -6.38
CA ASN A 174 11.85 -13.91 -6.33
C ASN A 174 12.04 -13.17 -4.99
N PRO A 175 13.30 -12.89 -4.60
CA PRO A 175 13.58 -12.00 -3.48
C PRO A 175 12.91 -10.64 -3.65
N LEU A 176 12.37 -10.08 -2.56
CA LEU A 176 11.73 -8.76 -2.61
C LEU A 176 12.74 -7.66 -2.94
N PRO A 177 12.37 -6.67 -3.77
CA PRO A 177 13.24 -5.55 -4.09
C PRO A 177 13.52 -4.72 -2.84
N LEU A 178 14.79 -4.61 -2.46
CA LEU A 178 15.23 -3.76 -1.35
C LEU A 178 15.12 -2.29 -1.74
N ALA A 179 14.44 -1.47 -0.92
CA ALA A 179 14.41 -0.03 -1.10
C ALA A 179 15.81 0.55 -0.84
N LYS A 180 16.38 1.25 -1.83
CA LYS A 180 17.77 1.77 -1.76
C LYS A 180 17.98 2.93 -0.79
N ALA A 181 16.93 3.55 -0.23
CA ALA A 181 17.06 4.87 0.39
C ALA A 181 16.35 5.11 1.73
N SER A 182 15.51 4.21 2.23
CA SER A 182 14.92 4.36 3.57
C SER A 182 14.74 3.01 4.25
N GLY A 183 15.12 2.91 5.52
CA GLY A 183 14.84 1.73 6.37
C GLY A 183 13.35 1.50 6.64
N TYR A 184 12.49 2.15 5.86
CA TYR A 184 11.04 2.15 5.98
C TYR A 184 10.40 2.01 4.60
N THR A 185 9.51 1.03 4.44
CA THR A 185 8.77 0.73 3.21
C THR A 185 7.28 0.81 3.47
N LEU A 186 6.60 1.76 2.81
CA LEU A 186 5.18 2.01 2.95
C LEU A 186 4.27 0.90 2.39
N SER A 187 4.84 -0.01 1.59
CA SER A 187 4.15 -1.22 1.15
C SER A 187 4.04 -2.29 2.24
N GLN A 188 4.77 -2.15 3.35
CA GLN A 188 4.72 -3.08 4.49
C GLN A 188 3.76 -2.58 5.57
N PRO A 189 3.07 -3.50 6.28
CA PRO A 189 2.09 -3.15 7.30
C PRO A 189 2.71 -2.42 8.51
N GLU A 190 4.02 -2.53 8.73
CA GLU A 190 4.67 -1.97 9.93
C GLU A 190 4.94 -0.48 9.86
N GLY A 191 4.68 0.19 8.73
CA GLY A 191 4.21 1.56 8.83
C GLY A 191 5.13 2.59 9.55
N TRP A 192 4.49 3.68 9.94
CA TRP A 192 5.11 4.66 10.82
C TRP A 192 5.35 4.11 12.25
N THR A 193 4.72 2.99 12.62
CA THR A 193 4.89 2.35 13.93
C THR A 193 6.25 1.68 14.07
N ALA A 194 6.82 1.10 13.00
CA ALA A 194 8.19 0.60 12.97
C ALA A 194 9.21 1.74 13.09
N TRP A 195 8.97 2.86 12.41
CA TRP A 195 9.78 4.07 12.58
C TRP A 195 9.75 4.55 14.03
N LEU A 196 8.56 4.62 14.63
CA LEU A 196 8.35 5.03 16.01
C LEU A 196 9.06 4.06 16.98
N ALA A 197 8.93 2.75 16.76
CA ALA A 197 9.59 1.73 17.56
C ALA A 197 11.12 1.83 17.48
N ALA A 198 11.69 2.04 16.29
CA ALA A 198 13.13 2.25 16.10
C ALA A 198 13.62 3.50 16.85
N ARG A 199 12.86 4.59 16.79
CA ARG A 199 13.17 5.84 17.52
C ARG A 199 13.06 5.70 19.03
N ILE A 200 12.06 4.97 19.53
CA ILE A 200 11.93 4.66 20.96
C ILE A 200 13.12 3.81 21.43
N ALA A 201 13.51 2.79 20.64
CA ALA A 201 14.65 1.93 20.95
C ALA A 201 15.98 2.72 20.98
N GLU A 202 16.20 3.61 20.02
CA GLU A 202 17.37 4.51 20.00
C GLU A 202 17.41 5.42 21.22
N ARG A 203 16.27 5.97 21.63
CA ARG A 203 16.15 6.81 22.83
C ARG A 203 16.48 6.02 24.10
N ALA A 204 15.97 4.79 24.21
CA ALA A 204 16.26 3.90 25.32
C ALA A 204 17.74 3.48 25.36
N GLY A 205 18.34 3.18 24.21
CA GLY A 205 19.76 2.85 24.09
C GLY A 205 20.71 4.01 24.41
N ARG A 206 20.30 5.26 24.15
CA ARG A 206 21.05 6.47 24.58
C ARG A 206 20.92 6.76 26.08
N ALA A 207 19.85 6.31 26.72
CA ALA A 207 19.62 6.50 28.16
C ALA A 207 20.41 5.50 29.03
N PHE A 208 20.89 4.40 28.46
CA PHE A 208 21.74 3.41 29.11
C PHE A 208 23.02 3.22 28.28
N PRO A 209 24.05 4.08 28.47
CA PRO A 209 25.36 3.78 27.92
C PRO A 209 25.85 2.45 28.51
N GLU A 210 26.46 1.62 27.65
CA GLU A 210 27.04 0.32 28.01
C GLU A 210 27.81 0.41 29.34
N ILE A 211 27.50 -0.51 30.27
CA ILE A 211 28.23 -0.71 31.53
C ILE A 211 29.54 -1.43 31.25
#